data_AF-A0A6P6Y7F4-F1
#
_entry.id   AF-A0A6P6Y7F4-F1
#
_cell.length_a   1.000
_cell.length_b   1.000
_cell.length_c   1.000
_cell.angle_alpha   90.00
_cell.angle_beta   90.00
_cell.angle_gamma   90.00
#
_symmetry.space_group_name_H-M   'P 1'
#
loop_
_entity.id
_entity.type
_entity.pdbx_description
1 polymer ?
#
loop_
_entity_poly.entity_id
_entity_poly.type
_entity_poly.pdbx_seq_one_letter_code
_entity_poly.pdbx_strand_id
1 'polypeptide(L)'
;VIVSSLALIKMLRHGRAGIPMEVMGLMLGSFVDDYTIVVDDVFSMPQSGNTVSVEAIDHVYQTDMLDLLARVGRTETVVGWYHSHPGFGCWLSMTDIQTQQSFEKLSKRSIGIVVDPVQSVKGSVVIDCFRLIKRDFLMLNMDFRQVNSNIGHMVKPNITTLIHGLNKHFYSLAIEKD
;
A
#
# COMPACT_ATOMS: atom_id res chain seq x y z
N VAL A 1 -4.66 -1.82 -9.77
CA VAL A 1 -4.69 -2.62 -8.52
C VAL A 1 -6.14 -2.77 -8.15
N ILE A 2 -6.62 -3.99 -8.01
CA ILE A 2 -8.01 -4.27 -7.65
C ILE A 2 -8.02 -4.50 -6.15
N VAL A 3 -8.81 -3.73 -5.41
CA VAL A 3 -8.94 -3.84 -3.95
C VAL A 3 -10.36 -4.25 -3.62
N SER A 4 -10.51 -5.38 -2.95
CA SER A 4 -11.82 -5.87 -2.53
C SER A 4 -12.47 -4.91 -1.51
N SER A 5 -13.80 -4.83 -1.55
CA SER A 5 -14.58 -4.13 -0.53
C SER A 5 -14.26 -4.57 0.90
N LEU A 6 -13.95 -5.86 1.11
CA LEU A 6 -13.55 -6.41 2.41
C LEU A 6 -12.23 -5.80 2.89
N ALA A 7 -11.20 -5.83 2.04
CA ALA A 7 -9.89 -5.24 2.32
C ALA A 7 -10.03 -3.75 2.64
N LEU A 8 -10.80 -3.02 1.84
CA LEU A 8 -11.03 -1.59 2.01
C LEU A 8 -11.67 -1.26 3.37
N ILE A 9 -12.73 -1.98 3.76
CA ILE A 9 -13.41 -1.78 5.04
C ILE A 9 -12.47 -2.10 6.21
N LYS A 10 -11.69 -3.17 6.13
CA LYS A 10 -10.71 -3.54 7.17
C LYS A 10 -9.63 -2.47 7.33
N MET A 11 -9.06 -1.97 6.23
CA MET A 11 -8.06 -0.89 6.26
C MET A 11 -8.62 0.38 6.91
N LEU A 12 -9.83 0.80 6.52
CA LEU A 12 -10.47 1.99 7.07
C LEU A 12 -10.82 1.84 8.55
N ARG A 13 -11.36 0.69 8.96
CA ARG A 13 -11.68 0.41 10.36
C ARG A 13 -10.42 0.41 11.21
N HIS A 14 -9.36 -0.22 10.72
CA HIS A 14 -8.07 -0.26 11.40
C HIS A 14 -7.44 1.13 11.51
N GLY A 15 -7.34 1.86 10.40
CA GLY A 15 -6.82 3.24 10.35
C GLY A 15 -7.56 4.17 11.31
N ARG A 16 -8.90 4.09 11.36
CA ARG A 16 -9.71 4.91 12.26
C ARG A 16 -9.54 4.55 13.73
N ALA A 17 -9.33 3.28 14.06
CA ALA A 17 -9.05 2.84 15.43
C ALA A 17 -7.66 3.26 15.92
N GLY A 18 -6.71 3.46 15.00
CA GLY A 18 -5.34 3.88 15.30
C GLY A 18 -5.17 5.37 15.60
N ILE A 19 -6.12 6.23 15.20
CA ILE A 19 -6.01 7.69 15.35
C ILE A 19 -5.71 8.07 16.82
N PRO A 20 -4.69 8.91 17.09
CA PRO A 20 -3.92 9.73 16.14
C PRO A 20 -2.64 9.08 15.58
N MET A 21 -2.37 7.81 15.88
CA MET A 21 -1.16 7.10 15.46
C MET A 21 -1.31 6.50 14.05
N GLU A 22 -0.18 6.38 13.35
CA GLU A 22 -0.12 5.66 12.08
C GLU A 22 -0.12 4.15 12.33
N VAL A 23 -1.08 3.44 11.73
CA VAL A 23 -1.15 1.98 11.79
C VAL A 23 -0.74 1.34 10.48
N MET A 24 -0.29 0.08 10.54
CA MET A 24 0.10 -0.68 9.36
C MET A 24 -0.43 -2.11 9.34
N GLY A 25 -0.45 -2.71 8.17
CA GLY A 25 -0.79 -4.11 8.01
C GLY A 25 -0.31 -4.69 6.69
N LEU A 26 -0.51 -5.99 6.54
CA LEU A 26 -0.14 -6.73 5.33
C LEU A 26 -1.37 -6.98 4.47
N MET A 27 -1.15 -6.96 3.16
CA MET A 27 -2.17 -7.19 2.15
C MET A 27 -1.98 -8.57 1.54
N LEU A 28 -3.09 -9.32 1.48
CA LEU A 28 -3.16 -10.67 0.96
C LEU A 28 -3.92 -10.68 -0.36
N GLY A 29 -3.40 -11.44 -1.31
CA GLY A 29 -4.09 -11.68 -2.57
C GLY A 29 -3.18 -12.37 -3.57
N SER A 30 -3.30 -11.96 -4.83
CA SER A 30 -2.62 -12.62 -5.94
C SER A 30 -2.09 -11.65 -7.00
N PHE A 31 -1.02 -12.09 -7.67
CA PHE A 31 -0.52 -11.48 -8.89
C PHE A 31 -1.14 -12.22 -10.08
N VAL A 32 -2.19 -11.66 -10.68
CA VAL A 32 -2.97 -12.33 -11.75
C VAL A 32 -2.18 -12.40 -13.06
N ASP A 33 -1.56 -11.29 -13.44
CA ASP A 33 -0.70 -11.14 -14.60
C ASP A 33 0.36 -10.07 -14.31
N ASP A 34 1.16 -9.65 -15.30
CA ASP A 34 2.23 -8.64 -15.14
C ASP A 34 1.75 -7.23 -14.76
N TYR A 35 0.46 -6.94 -14.93
CA TYR A 35 -0.13 -5.60 -14.80
C TYR A 35 -1.15 -5.49 -13.67
N THR A 36 -1.71 -6.63 -13.24
CA THR A 36 -2.85 -6.73 -12.35
C THR A 36 -2.42 -7.37 -11.04
N ILE A 37 -2.73 -6.67 -9.95
CA ILE A 37 -2.55 -7.14 -8.57
C ILE A 37 -3.93 -7.04 -7.92
N VAL A 38 -4.37 -8.14 -7.35
CA VAL A 38 -5.63 -8.24 -6.61
C VAL A 38 -5.32 -8.31 -5.13
N VAL A 39 -5.97 -7.46 -4.35
CA VAL A 39 -5.94 -7.45 -2.89
C VAL A 39 -7.29 -7.98 -2.41
N ASP A 40 -7.29 -9.26 -2.03
CA ASP A 40 -8.48 -9.99 -1.59
C ASP A 40 -8.80 -9.69 -0.13
N ASP A 41 -7.78 -9.65 0.73
CA ASP A 41 -7.94 -9.41 2.16
C ASP A 41 -6.73 -8.67 2.76
N VAL A 42 -6.89 -8.18 3.99
CA VAL A 42 -5.80 -7.56 4.78
C VAL A 42 -5.89 -8.01 6.24
N PHE A 43 -4.75 -7.96 6.92
CA PHE A 43 -4.71 -8.06 8.38
C PHE A 43 -3.78 -7.00 8.98
N SER A 44 -4.14 -6.52 10.18
CA SER A 44 -3.37 -5.56 10.94
C SER A 44 -2.14 -6.19 11.58
N MET A 45 -1.02 -5.50 11.54
CA MET A 45 0.16 -5.86 12.34
C MET A 45 0.09 -5.15 13.70
N PRO A 46 0.53 -5.80 14.80
CA PRO A 46 0.66 -5.14 16.09
C PRO A 46 1.66 -3.98 15.98
N GLN A 47 1.35 -2.89 16.68
CA GLN A 47 2.18 -1.68 16.65
C GLN A 47 3.35 -1.83 17.63
N SER A 48 4.58 -1.73 17.11
CA SER A 48 5.80 -1.60 17.91
C SER A 48 6.37 -0.20 17.72
N GLY A 49 6.01 0.74 18.61
CA GLY A 49 6.48 2.11 18.59
C GLY A 49 5.55 3.12 17.90
N ASN A 50 6.05 4.36 17.71
CA ASN A 50 5.27 5.49 17.22
C ASN A 50 5.31 5.68 15.69
N THR A 51 6.19 4.97 14.99
CA THR A 51 6.41 5.14 13.55
C THR A 51 6.23 3.81 12.83
N VAL A 52 5.59 3.85 11.66
CA VAL A 52 5.48 2.69 10.78
C VAL A 52 6.82 2.46 10.08
N SER A 53 7.56 1.43 10.48
CA SER A 53 8.82 1.04 9.85
C SER A 53 8.92 -0.48 9.70
N VAL A 54 9.89 -0.96 8.91
CA VAL A 54 10.18 -2.40 8.78
C VAL A 54 10.46 -3.06 10.13
N GLU A 55 11.08 -2.32 11.06
CA GLU A 55 11.39 -2.82 12.40
C GLU A 55 10.14 -3.07 13.24
N ALA A 56 9.01 -2.46 12.87
CA ALA A 56 7.72 -2.71 13.50
C ALA A 56 7.04 -4.00 12.99
N ILE A 57 7.59 -4.67 11.98
CA ILE A 57 7.06 -5.93 11.46
C ILE A 57 7.57 -7.07 12.34
N ASP A 58 6.67 -7.62 13.16
CA ASP A 58 6.92 -8.87 13.87
C ASP A 58 6.78 -10.07 12.91
N HIS A 59 7.92 -10.62 12.49
CA HIS A 59 7.97 -11.79 11.61
C HIS A 59 7.31 -13.03 12.22
N VAL A 60 7.33 -13.19 13.55
CA VAL A 60 6.69 -14.32 14.23
C VAL A 60 5.17 -14.19 14.09
N TYR A 61 4.65 -13.00 14.38
CA TYR A 61 3.23 -12.71 14.20
C TYR A 61 2.78 -12.90 12.74
N GLN A 62 3.60 -12.46 11.78
CA GLN A 62 3.30 -12.64 10.36
C GLN A 62 3.17 -14.13 10.00
N THR A 63 4.15 -14.96 10.39
CA THR A 63 4.14 -16.39 10.09
C THR A 63 2.96 -17.09 10.75
N ASP A 64 2.72 -16.83 12.04
CA ASP A 64 1.61 -17.43 12.78
C ASP A 64 0.25 -17.06 12.16
N MET A 65 0.07 -15.80 11.76
CA MET A 65 -1.16 -15.35 11.12
C MET A 65 -1.39 -16.03 9.76
N LEU A 66 -0.34 -16.14 8.94
CA LEU A 66 -0.43 -16.84 7.65
C LEU A 66 -0.79 -18.32 7.82
N ASP A 67 -0.23 -18.98 8.84
CA ASP A 67 -0.55 -20.37 9.17
C ASP A 67 -2.00 -20.54 9.63
N LEU A 68 -2.52 -19.60 10.45
CA LEU A 68 -3.91 -19.60 10.88
C LEU A 68 -4.87 -19.40 9.70
N LEU A 69 -4.52 -18.49 8.78
CA LEU A 69 -5.29 -18.25 7.56
C LEU A 69 -5.31 -19.48 6.65
N ALA A 70 -4.17 -20.14 6.46
CA ALA A 70 -4.09 -21.37 5.68
C ALA A 70 -5.02 -22.47 6.22
N ARG A 71 -5.16 -22.59 7.55
CA ARG A 71 -6.06 -23.58 8.18
C ARG A 71 -7.55 -23.32 7.92
N VAL A 72 -7.94 -22.07 7.65
CA VAL A 72 -9.33 -21.71 7.29
C VAL A 72 -9.55 -21.65 5.78
N GLY A 73 -8.61 -22.19 4.99
CA GLY A 73 -8.71 -22.24 3.53
C GLY A 73 -8.30 -20.94 2.83
N ARG A 74 -7.62 -20.02 3.53
CA ARG A 74 -7.09 -18.77 2.98
C ARG A 74 -5.60 -18.93 2.68
N THR A 75 -5.28 -19.28 1.44
CA THR A 75 -3.90 -19.55 0.98
C THR A 75 -3.32 -18.40 0.15
N GLU A 76 -3.92 -17.21 0.23
CA GLU A 76 -3.46 -16.02 -0.45
C GLU A 76 -2.05 -15.61 0.04
N THR A 77 -1.27 -15.02 -0.86
CA THR A 77 0.11 -14.61 -0.56
C THR A 77 0.19 -13.13 -0.22
N VAL A 78 1.25 -12.69 0.46
CA VAL A 78 1.49 -11.27 0.72
C VAL A 78 1.84 -10.55 -0.59
N VAL A 79 0.96 -9.65 -1.04
CA VAL A 79 1.13 -8.85 -2.26
C VAL A 79 1.65 -7.44 -1.98
N GLY A 80 1.65 -7.03 -0.71
CA GLY A 80 2.15 -5.73 -0.29
C GLY A 80 1.77 -5.41 1.14
N TRP A 81 1.85 -4.13 1.46
CA TRP A 81 1.50 -3.60 2.78
C TRP A 81 0.66 -2.33 2.64
N TYR A 82 -0.04 -1.99 3.72
CA TYR A 82 -0.75 -0.71 3.82
C TYR A 82 -0.41 -0.02 5.13
N HIS A 83 -0.56 1.31 5.15
CA HIS A 83 -0.54 2.09 6.36
C HIS A 83 -1.50 3.27 6.31
N SER A 84 -1.73 3.90 7.45
CA SER A 84 -2.61 5.07 7.56
C SER A 84 -1.81 6.35 7.77
N HIS A 85 -2.22 7.43 7.10
CA HIS A 85 -1.77 8.81 7.38
C HIS A 85 -2.97 9.63 7.87
N PRO A 86 -3.20 9.76 9.19
CA PRO A 86 -4.36 10.47 9.72
C PRO A 86 -4.28 11.99 9.48
N GLY A 87 -4.98 12.49 8.46
CA GLY A 87 -5.10 13.92 8.18
C GLY A 87 -4.00 14.53 7.31
N PHE A 88 -2.99 13.77 6.88
CA PHE A 88 -1.90 14.26 6.03
C PHE A 88 -2.15 14.09 4.52
N GLY A 89 -3.17 13.34 4.13
CA GLY A 89 -3.35 12.86 2.76
C GLY A 89 -2.43 11.68 2.41
N CYS A 90 -2.50 11.20 1.17
CA CYS A 90 -1.77 10.01 0.74
C CYS A 90 -0.46 10.37 0.01
N TRP A 91 0.68 10.03 0.63
CA TRP A 91 2.03 10.16 0.08
C TRP A 91 2.98 9.23 0.87
N LEU A 92 4.25 9.11 0.45
CA LEU A 92 5.23 8.30 1.18
C LEU A 92 6.29 9.20 1.82
N SER A 93 6.49 9.07 3.14
CA SER A 93 7.62 9.66 3.85
C SER A 93 8.93 8.93 3.54
N MET A 94 10.05 9.47 4.02
CA MET A 94 11.35 8.80 3.87
C MET A 94 11.37 7.41 4.55
N THR A 95 10.70 7.27 5.70
CA THR A 95 10.55 5.98 6.40
C THR A 95 9.69 5.02 5.58
N ASP A 96 8.61 5.51 4.97
CA ASP A 96 7.74 4.69 4.11
C ASP A 96 8.47 4.23 2.85
N ILE A 97 9.29 5.10 2.25
CA ILE A 97 10.12 4.75 1.09
C ILE A 97 11.12 3.64 1.46
N GLN A 98 11.79 3.73 2.60
CA GLN A 98 12.70 2.69 3.07
C GLN A 98 11.99 1.36 3.35
N THR A 99 10.78 1.44 3.91
CA THR A 99 9.93 0.28 4.19
C THR A 99 9.48 -0.39 2.90
N GLN A 100 8.93 0.39 1.96
CA GLN A 100 8.56 -0.09 0.64
C GLN A 100 9.76 -0.68 -0.12
N GLN A 101 10.95 -0.09 -0.02
CA GLN A 101 12.15 -0.63 -0.67
C GLN A 101 12.51 -2.02 -0.12
N SER A 102 12.30 -2.26 1.17
CA SER A 102 12.54 -3.57 1.79
C SER A 102 11.54 -4.61 1.31
N PHE A 103 10.25 -4.25 1.22
CA PHE A 103 9.24 -5.11 0.61
C PHE A 103 9.50 -5.42 -0.86
N GLU A 104 9.94 -4.42 -1.65
CA GLU A 104 10.28 -4.62 -3.07
C GLU A 104 11.50 -5.52 -3.31
N LYS A 105 12.40 -5.66 -2.32
CA LYS A 105 13.49 -6.64 -2.36
C LYS A 105 12.97 -8.08 -2.22
N LEU A 106 11.95 -8.28 -1.39
CA LEU A 106 11.33 -9.59 -1.17
C LEU A 106 10.40 -9.97 -2.32
N SER A 107 9.54 -9.04 -2.73
CA SER A 107 8.63 -9.19 -3.87
C SER A 107 8.73 -7.97 -4.77
N LYS A 108 9.31 -8.15 -5.97
CA LYS A 108 9.60 -7.05 -6.93
C LYS A 108 8.38 -6.22 -7.32
N ARG A 109 7.17 -6.77 -7.16
CA ARG A 109 5.89 -6.12 -7.50
C ARG A 109 5.08 -5.73 -6.26
N SER A 110 5.68 -5.77 -5.07
CA SER A 110 5.04 -5.33 -3.84
C SER A 110 4.52 -3.91 -3.98
N ILE A 111 3.32 -3.67 -3.48
CA ILE A 111 2.66 -2.37 -3.48
C ILE A 111 2.52 -1.82 -2.06
N GLY A 112 2.54 -0.49 -1.94
CA GLY A 112 2.25 0.23 -0.70
C GLY A 112 0.97 1.03 -0.84
N ILE A 113 -0.06 0.71 -0.04
CA ILE A 113 -1.31 1.49 0.00
C ILE A 113 -1.29 2.45 1.18
N VAL A 114 -1.66 3.71 0.95
CA VAL A 114 -1.86 4.72 1.99
C VAL A 114 -3.34 5.03 2.08
N VAL A 115 -3.87 5.03 3.30
CA VAL A 115 -5.25 5.41 3.59
C VAL A 115 -5.27 6.59 4.54
N ASP A 116 -6.03 7.63 4.24
CA ASP A 116 -6.30 8.71 5.20
C ASP A 116 -7.69 8.52 5.83
N PRO A 117 -7.79 7.96 7.05
CA PRO A 117 -9.07 7.69 7.69
C PRO A 117 -9.77 8.96 8.20
N VAL A 118 -9.06 10.10 8.29
CA VAL A 118 -9.61 11.38 8.76
C VAL A 118 -10.26 12.12 7.61
N GLN A 119 -9.60 12.19 6.46
CA GLN A 119 -10.15 12.83 5.26
C GLN A 119 -11.17 11.93 4.54
N SER A 120 -11.16 10.62 4.79
CA SER A 120 -12.18 9.69 4.29
C SER A 120 -13.52 9.91 5.01
N VAL A 121 -14.49 10.48 4.29
CA VAL A 121 -15.85 10.76 4.77
C VAL A 121 -16.87 9.88 4.05
N LYS A 122 -18.12 9.84 4.55
CA LYS A 122 -19.19 9.07 3.91
C LYS A 122 -19.33 9.48 2.43
N GLY A 123 -19.03 8.55 1.52
CA GLY A 123 -19.11 8.75 0.07
C GLY A 123 -17.78 9.07 -0.64
N SER A 124 -16.69 9.31 0.10
CA SER A 124 -15.36 9.52 -0.50
C SER A 124 -14.27 8.90 0.37
N VAL A 125 -13.55 7.93 -0.18
CA VAL A 125 -12.41 7.29 0.48
C VAL A 125 -11.13 7.84 -0.11
N VAL A 126 -10.29 8.43 0.76
CA VAL A 126 -8.96 8.94 0.42
C VAL A 126 -7.97 7.79 0.57
N ILE A 127 -7.60 7.21 -0.57
CA ILE A 127 -6.73 6.05 -0.68
C ILE A 127 -5.93 6.17 -1.98
N ASP A 128 -4.63 5.95 -1.90
CA ASP A 128 -3.75 5.84 -3.06
C ASP A 128 -2.80 4.66 -2.91
N CYS A 129 -2.38 4.13 -4.05
CA CYS A 129 -1.43 3.02 -4.13
C CYS A 129 -0.15 3.51 -4.78
N PHE A 130 1.00 3.18 -4.18
CA PHE A 130 2.30 3.62 -4.65
C PHE A 130 3.25 2.45 -4.88
N ARG A 131 4.21 2.67 -5.78
CA ARG A 131 5.39 1.82 -5.97
C ARG A 131 6.61 2.71 -6.22
N LEU A 132 7.80 2.25 -5.85
CA LEU A 132 9.02 3.03 -6.04
C LEU A 132 9.44 3.08 -7.50
N ILE A 133 10.05 4.20 -7.89
CA ILE A 133 10.73 4.34 -9.16
C ILE A 133 12.15 3.80 -8.96
N LYS A 134 12.51 2.78 -9.74
CA LYS A 134 13.88 2.27 -9.76
C LYS A 134 14.83 3.35 -10.28
N ARG A 135 15.92 3.59 -9.55
CA ARG A 135 16.92 4.62 -9.89
C ARG A 135 17.49 4.44 -11.31
N ASP A 136 17.61 3.20 -11.78
CA ASP A 136 18.12 2.90 -13.12
C ASP A 136 17.25 3.51 -14.22
N PHE A 137 15.92 3.53 -14.05
CA PHE A 137 15.00 4.12 -15.03
C PHE A 137 15.12 5.64 -15.10
N LEU A 138 15.35 6.29 -13.95
CA LEU A 138 15.57 7.75 -13.89
C LEU A 138 16.87 8.13 -14.58
N MET A 139 17.94 7.33 -14.42
CA MET A 139 19.22 7.60 -15.07
C MET A 139 19.18 7.36 -16.59
N LEU A 140 18.33 6.46 -17.05
CA LEU A 140 18.20 6.10 -18.47
C LEU A 140 17.12 6.91 -19.22
N ASN A 141 16.45 7.87 -18.56
CA ASN A 141 15.27 8.57 -19.10
C ASN A 141 14.21 7.62 -19.69
N MET A 142 14.14 6.40 -19.16
CA MET A 142 13.17 5.41 -19.60
C MET A 142 11.85 5.64 -18.88
N ASP A 143 10.75 5.41 -19.60
CA ASP A 143 9.42 5.49 -19.01
C ASP A 143 9.29 4.42 -17.91
N PHE A 144 9.16 4.87 -16.65
CA PHE A 144 9.11 4.00 -15.48
C PHE A 144 7.71 3.44 -15.24
N ARG A 145 6.70 4.05 -15.88
CA ARG A 145 5.35 3.53 -15.90
C ARG A 145 5.32 2.46 -16.99
N GLN A 146 5.24 1.19 -16.59
CA GLN A 146 4.81 0.16 -17.53
C GLN A 146 3.50 0.66 -18.15
N VAL A 147 3.50 0.80 -19.47
CA VAL A 147 2.50 1.53 -20.23
C VAL A 147 1.22 0.71 -20.25
N ASN A 148 0.51 0.70 -19.14
CA ASN A 148 -0.82 0.13 -19.04
C ASN A 148 -1.75 1.21 -19.61
N SER A 149 -2.71 0.83 -20.45
CA SER A 149 -3.70 1.72 -21.09
C SER A 149 -4.60 2.53 -20.13
N ASN A 150 -4.30 2.52 -18.82
CA ASN A 150 -5.04 3.15 -17.74
C ASN A 150 -4.58 4.58 -17.43
N ILE A 151 -3.74 5.18 -18.29
CA ILE A 151 -3.29 6.60 -18.16
C ILE A 151 -4.50 7.56 -18.04
N GLY A 152 -5.65 7.21 -18.62
CA GLY A 152 -6.90 7.99 -18.53
C GLY A 152 -7.66 7.90 -17.20
N HIS A 153 -7.34 6.94 -16.33
CA HIS A 153 -7.99 6.74 -15.02
C HIS A 153 -7.12 7.16 -13.83
N MET A 154 -5.97 7.81 -14.08
CA MET A 154 -5.14 8.35 -13.00
C MET A 154 -5.86 9.53 -12.34
N VAL A 155 -6.21 9.36 -11.07
CA VAL A 155 -6.71 10.45 -10.22
C VAL A 155 -5.65 11.55 -10.21
N LYS A 156 -6.07 12.81 -10.41
CA LYS A 156 -5.14 13.94 -10.36
C LYS A 156 -4.45 13.93 -8.99
N PRO A 157 -3.11 13.83 -8.96
CA PRO A 157 -2.40 13.73 -7.70
C PRO A 157 -2.57 15.01 -6.89
N ASN A 158 -2.69 14.86 -5.57
CA ASN A 158 -2.73 16.01 -4.68
C ASN A 158 -1.39 16.78 -4.75
N ILE A 159 -1.46 18.11 -4.63
CA ILE A 159 -0.29 19.00 -4.64
C ILE A 159 0.70 18.57 -3.56
N THR A 160 0.19 18.17 -2.39
CA THR A 160 1.01 17.61 -1.29
C THR A 160 1.83 16.41 -1.77
N THR A 161 1.21 15.43 -2.42
CA THR A 161 1.89 14.23 -2.94
C THR A 161 2.96 14.57 -3.97
N LEU A 162 2.72 15.56 -4.83
CA LEU A 162 3.70 16.09 -5.79
C LEU A 162 4.94 16.69 -5.09
N ILE A 163 4.72 17.49 -4.05
CA ILE A 163 5.81 18.11 -3.26
C ILE A 163 6.65 17.03 -2.57
N HIS A 164 6.01 15.97 -2.07
CA HIS A 164 6.68 14.86 -1.37
C HIS A 164 7.34 13.83 -2.29
N GLY A 165 7.44 14.09 -3.60
CA GLY A 165 8.30 13.31 -4.50
C GLY A 165 7.58 12.33 -5.42
N LEU A 166 6.28 12.52 -5.66
CA LEU A 166 5.61 11.82 -6.77
C LEU A 166 6.32 12.11 -8.10
N ASN A 167 6.53 11.06 -8.90
CA ASN A 167 7.31 11.06 -10.14
C ASN A 167 8.81 11.33 -9.97
N LYS A 168 9.33 11.39 -8.74
CA LYS A 168 10.76 11.47 -8.44
C LYS A 168 11.26 10.24 -7.68
N HIS A 169 10.49 9.79 -6.68
CA HIS A 169 10.85 8.66 -5.82
C HIS A 169 9.87 7.50 -5.96
N PHE A 170 8.60 7.81 -6.17
CA PHE A 170 7.52 6.84 -6.33
C PHE A 170 6.50 7.35 -7.34
N TYR A 171 5.64 6.46 -7.82
CA TYR A 171 4.54 6.80 -8.71
C TYR A 171 3.25 6.15 -8.22
N SER A 172 2.12 6.75 -8.58
CA SER A 172 0.79 6.25 -8.19
C SER A 172 0.30 5.19 -9.19
N LEU A 173 -0.36 4.17 -8.66
CA LEU A 173 -1.05 3.11 -9.39
C LEU A 173 -2.55 3.31 -9.22
N ALA A 174 -3.31 3.21 -10.32
CA ALA A 174 -4.76 3.29 -10.27
C ALA A 174 -5.34 2.15 -9.43
N ILE A 175 -6.25 2.51 -8.52
CA ILE A 175 -7.03 1.59 -7.70
C ILE A 175 -8.42 1.44 -8.31
N GLU A 176 -8.79 0.20 -8.61
CA GLU A 176 -10.14 -0.22 -8.92
C GLU A 176 -10.73 -0.87 -7.66
N LYS A 177 -11.97 -0.52 -7.33
CA LYS A 177 -12.65 -0.94 -6.10
C LYS A 177 -13.78 -1.87 -6.51
N ASP A 178 -13.64 -3.16 -6.18
CA ASP A 178 -14.62 -4.22 -6.46
C ASP A 178 -15.56 -4.47 -5.28
#